data_AF-A0A7M5UYG0-F1
#
_entry.id   AF-A0A7M5UYG0-F1
#
_cell.length_a   1.000
_cell.length_b   1.000
_cell.length_c   1.000
_cell.angle_alpha   90.00
_cell.angle_beta   90.00
_cell.angle_gamma   90.00
#
_symmetry.space_group_name_H-M   'P 1'
#
loop_
_entity.id
_entity.type
_entity.pdbx_description
1 polymer ?
#
loop_
_entity_poly.entity_id
_entity_poly.type
_entity_poly.pdbx_seq_one_letter_code
_entity_poly.pdbx_strand_id
1 'polypeptide(L)'
;MMKILSDKAGFHSERYLWPVGFCSTRLYPSMVDPDRKILYFCYIKDGGNEPLFEIIAEDQPDQPISASTATACHCIVLKRLNKARGKETTNTGSGPEFFGFSHPTIQYLIQCLTGADQCEKYVRSAFEFSPITATSTSSNMIREGNLPNMKAFDRTNLELPNIQSI
;
A
#
# COMPACT_ATOMS: atom_id res chain seq x y z
N MET A 1 -7.22 12.72 -5.65
CA MET A 1 -8.30 12.02 -4.92
C MET A 1 -8.27 10.55 -5.32
N MET A 2 -8.38 9.63 -4.35
CA MET A 2 -8.36 8.18 -4.61
C MET A 2 -9.70 7.71 -5.20
N LYS A 3 -9.68 6.87 -6.25
CA LYS A 3 -10.90 6.39 -6.95
C LYS A 3 -10.79 4.95 -7.45
N ILE A 4 -11.92 4.24 -7.49
CA ILE A 4 -12.07 2.94 -8.14
C ILE A 4 -12.40 3.15 -9.62
N LEU A 5 -11.77 2.38 -10.51
CA LEU A 5 -12.09 2.32 -11.94
C LEU A 5 -12.83 0.99 -12.21
N SER A 6 -14.11 0.95 -11.88
CA SER A 6 -14.93 -0.28 -11.97
C SER A 6 -15.17 -0.74 -13.40
N ASP A 7 -15.23 0.20 -14.34
CA ASP A 7 -15.36 -0.01 -15.78
C ASP A 7 -14.12 -0.67 -16.41
N LYS A 8 -12.97 -0.64 -15.73
CA LYS A 8 -11.73 -1.23 -16.20
C LYS A 8 -11.42 -2.54 -15.48
N ALA A 9 -11.65 -3.67 -16.17
CA ALA A 9 -11.43 -5.02 -15.65
C ALA A 9 -9.98 -5.34 -15.23
N GLY A 10 -9.00 -4.51 -15.61
CA GLY A 10 -7.61 -4.62 -15.17
C GLY A 10 -7.34 -4.03 -13.78
N PHE A 11 -8.24 -3.23 -13.22
CA PHE A 11 -8.06 -2.54 -11.93
C PHE A 11 -8.62 -3.32 -10.72
N HIS A 12 -9.09 -4.53 -10.95
CA HIS A 12 -9.56 -5.41 -9.89
C HIS A 12 -9.37 -6.89 -10.24
N SER A 13 -9.27 -7.71 -9.20
CA SER A 13 -9.21 -9.16 -9.23
C SER A 13 -10.22 -9.73 -8.24
N GLU A 14 -10.33 -11.05 -8.13
CA GLU A 14 -11.16 -11.69 -7.09
C GLU A 14 -10.80 -11.22 -5.68
N ARG A 15 -9.52 -10.97 -5.41
CA ARG A 15 -9.02 -10.67 -4.06
C ARG A 15 -8.78 -9.18 -3.80
N TYR A 16 -8.38 -8.41 -4.80
CA TYR A 16 -7.91 -7.04 -4.61
C TYR A 16 -8.58 -6.06 -5.55
N LEU A 17 -8.83 -4.86 -5.02
CA LEU A 17 -9.15 -3.65 -5.75
C LEU A 17 -7.90 -2.77 -5.76
N TRP A 18 -7.58 -2.17 -6.91
CA TRP A 18 -6.42 -1.28 -7.07
C TRP A 18 -6.87 0.15 -7.37
N PRO A 19 -7.26 0.93 -6.35
CA PRO A 19 -7.73 2.28 -6.56
C PRO A 19 -6.60 3.20 -7.04
N VAL A 20 -6.87 3.95 -8.11
CA VAL A 20 -5.95 4.99 -8.60
C VAL A 20 -5.87 6.10 -7.56
N GLY A 21 -4.65 6.53 -7.25
CA GLY A 21 -4.37 7.52 -6.22
C GLY A 21 -4.19 6.91 -4.82
N PHE A 22 -4.18 5.58 -4.69
CA PHE A 22 -3.70 4.93 -3.47
C PHE A 22 -2.25 5.35 -3.20
N CYS A 23 -1.98 5.72 -1.96
CA CYS A 23 -0.64 6.04 -1.47
C CYS A 23 -0.45 5.41 -0.10
N SER A 24 0.72 4.81 0.14
CA SER A 24 1.13 4.34 1.45
C SER A 24 2.62 4.60 1.67
N THR A 25 3.03 4.59 2.93
CA THR A 25 4.44 4.72 3.31
C THR A 25 4.85 3.53 4.17
N ARG A 26 6.05 2.99 3.91
CA ARG A 26 6.61 1.86 4.65
C ARG A 26 8.05 2.14 5.07
N LEU A 27 8.33 1.95 6.35
CA LEU A 27 9.71 1.91 6.84
C LEU A 27 10.34 0.55 6.49
N TYR A 28 11.43 0.54 5.73
CA TYR A 28 12.10 -0.68 5.26
C TYR A 28 13.61 -0.44 5.08
N PRO A 29 14.47 -1.48 5.07
CA PRO A 29 15.90 -1.28 4.78
C PRO A 29 16.15 -0.56 3.45
N SER A 30 17.13 0.35 3.44
CA SER A 30 17.56 1.05 2.23
C SER A 30 18.18 0.10 1.21
N MET A 31 17.93 0.36 -0.08
CA MET A 31 18.58 -0.34 -1.19
C MET A 31 20.03 0.13 -1.43
N VAL A 32 20.46 1.21 -0.78
CA VAL A 32 21.81 1.78 -0.87
C VAL A 32 22.64 1.39 0.36
N ASP A 33 22.06 1.56 1.55
CA ASP A 33 22.68 1.24 2.84
C ASP A 33 21.77 0.29 3.63
N PRO A 34 21.93 -1.04 3.48
CA PRO A 34 21.03 -2.03 4.07
C PRO A 34 20.94 -2.03 5.61
N ASP A 35 21.88 -1.36 6.29
CA ASP A 35 21.91 -1.22 7.75
C ASP A 35 21.02 -0.06 8.24
N ARG A 36 20.62 0.83 7.33
CA ARG A 36 19.68 1.91 7.60
C ARG A 36 18.28 1.56 7.13
N LYS A 37 17.28 1.99 7.90
CA LYS A 37 15.87 1.98 7.47
C LYS A 37 15.48 3.38 6.99
N ILE A 38 14.78 3.42 5.86
CA ILE A 38 14.28 4.65 5.22
C ILE A 38 12.82 4.47 4.85
N LEU A 39 12.15 5.57 4.50
CA LEU A 39 10.77 5.53 4.05
C LEU A 39 10.67 5.15 2.56
N TYR A 40 9.79 4.21 2.25
CA TYR A 40 9.37 3.89 0.89
C TYR A 40 7.94 4.40 0.68
N PHE A 41 7.74 5.20 -0.37
CA PHE A 41 6.44 5.70 -0.78
C PHE A 41 5.91 4.81 -1.91
N CYS A 42 4.73 4.23 -1.71
CA CYS A 42 4.12 3.30 -2.64
C CYS A 42 2.87 3.93 -3.25
N TYR A 43 2.73 3.85 -4.57
CA TYR A 43 1.63 4.47 -5.32
C TYR A 43 0.95 3.47 -6.26
N ILE A 44 -0.37 3.58 -6.39
CA ILE A 44 -1.12 2.98 -7.49
C ILE A 44 -1.61 4.10 -8.40
N LYS A 45 -1.08 4.13 -9.62
CA LYS A 45 -1.38 5.15 -10.65
C LYS A 45 -2.26 4.56 -11.76
N ASP A 46 -2.86 5.43 -12.56
CA ASP A 46 -3.57 5.02 -13.77
C ASP A 46 -2.53 4.66 -14.86
N GLY A 47 -2.41 3.38 -15.20
CA GLY A 47 -1.56 2.89 -16.28
C GLY A 47 -2.30 2.72 -17.61
N GLY A 48 -3.51 3.28 -17.75
CA GLY A 48 -4.36 3.10 -18.91
C GLY A 48 -5.32 1.93 -18.72
N ASN A 49 -4.96 0.73 -19.18
CA ASN A 49 -5.83 -0.45 -19.09
C ASN A 49 -5.67 -1.23 -17.78
N GLU A 50 -4.55 -1.05 -17.10
CA GLU A 50 -4.17 -1.72 -15.85
C GLU A 50 -3.50 -0.73 -14.89
N PRO A 51 -3.44 -1.03 -13.58
CA PRO A 51 -2.75 -0.17 -12.62
C PRO A 51 -1.24 -0.15 -12.88
N LEU A 52 -0.64 1.03 -12.72
CA LEU A 52 0.80 1.19 -12.63
C LEU A 52 1.20 1.28 -11.15
N PHE A 53 1.95 0.29 -10.67
CA PHE A 53 2.50 0.30 -9.32
C PHE A 53 3.84 0.99 -9.32
N GLU A 54 4.06 1.89 -8.37
CA GLU A 54 5.33 2.61 -8.23
C GLU A 54 5.79 2.60 -6.78
N ILE A 55 7.10 2.43 -6.58
CA ILE A 55 7.78 2.60 -5.30
C ILE A 55 8.87 3.65 -5.46
N ILE A 56 8.91 4.63 -4.57
CA ILE A 56 9.97 5.64 -4.46
C ILE A 56 10.63 5.48 -3.09
N ALA A 57 11.94 5.30 -3.06
CA ALA A 57 12.71 5.30 -1.82
C ALA A 57 13.10 6.75 -1.46
N GLU A 58 12.95 7.13 -0.20
CA GLU A 58 13.28 8.45 0.34
C GLU A 58 14.73 8.88 0.02
N ASP A 59 15.67 7.94 0.05
CA ASP A 59 17.08 8.17 -0.24
C ASP A 59 17.45 8.03 -1.73
N GLN A 60 16.48 7.68 -2.58
CA GLN A 60 16.64 7.60 -4.04
C GLN A 60 15.41 8.18 -4.77
N PRO A 61 15.05 9.46 -4.55
CA PRO A 61 13.81 10.05 -5.07
C PRO A 61 13.73 10.06 -6.62
N ASP A 62 14.88 10.16 -7.28
CA ASP A 62 14.98 10.22 -8.75
C ASP A 62 15.02 8.83 -9.42
N GLN A 63 14.88 7.74 -8.65
CA GLN A 63 14.96 6.37 -9.16
C GLN A 63 13.68 5.56 -8.85
N PRO A 64 12.50 6.01 -9.31
CA PRO A 64 11.25 5.30 -9.07
C PRO A 64 11.30 3.89 -9.66
N ILE A 65 10.74 2.94 -8.92
CA ILE A 65 10.56 1.55 -9.36
C ILE A 65 9.12 1.37 -9.79
N SER A 66 8.88 1.28 -11.10
CA SER A 66 7.55 1.10 -11.66
C SER A 66 7.36 -0.28 -12.29
N ALA A 67 6.19 -0.91 -12.10
CA ALA A 67 5.82 -2.17 -12.74
C ALA A 67 4.29 -2.34 -12.82
N SER A 68 3.84 -3.33 -13.60
CA SER A 68 2.42 -3.69 -13.74
C SER A 68 1.85 -4.46 -12.53
N THR A 69 2.70 -4.92 -11.61
CA THR A 69 2.26 -5.57 -10.37
C THR A 69 3.04 -5.08 -9.16
N ALA A 70 2.36 -4.98 -8.00
CA ALA A 70 3.01 -4.67 -6.72
C ALA A 70 4.16 -5.64 -6.39
N THR A 71 3.99 -6.92 -6.73
CA THR A 71 5.00 -7.95 -6.49
C THR A 71 6.25 -7.73 -7.35
N ALA A 72 6.09 -7.34 -8.62
CA ALA A 72 7.23 -7.01 -9.47
C ALA A 72 8.05 -5.82 -8.92
N CYS A 73 7.38 -4.76 -8.45
CA CYS A 73 8.07 -3.66 -7.76
C CYS A 73 8.86 -4.15 -6.53
N HIS A 74 8.23 -4.96 -5.67
CA HIS A 74 8.89 -5.47 -4.46
C HIS A 74 10.05 -6.43 -4.80
N CYS A 75 9.94 -7.26 -5.84
CA CYS A 75 11.06 -8.09 -6.30
C CYS A 75 12.27 -7.25 -6.74
N ILE A 76 12.05 -6.09 -7.38
CA ILE A 76 13.13 -5.17 -7.75
C ILE A 76 13.78 -4.58 -6.49
N VAL A 77 12.98 -4.18 -5.48
CA VAL A 77 13.49 -3.72 -4.18
C VAL A 77 14.37 -4.79 -3.53
N LEU A 78 13.87 -6.03 -3.42
CA LEU A 78 14.60 -7.15 -2.84
C LEU A 78 15.89 -7.47 -3.60
N LYS A 79 15.86 -7.40 -4.94
CA LYS A 79 17.04 -7.60 -5.78
C LYS A 79 18.11 -6.55 -5.49
N ARG A 80 17.73 -5.26 -5.44
CA ARG A 80 18.67 -4.16 -5.13
C ARG A 80 19.21 -4.27 -3.71
N LEU A 81 18.34 -4.56 -2.73
CA LEU A 81 18.72 -4.76 -1.33
C LEU A 81 19.68 -5.94 -1.14
N ASN A 82 19.43 -7.08 -1.79
CA ASN A 82 20.32 -8.25 -1.71
C ASN A 82 21.68 -7.95 -2.34
N LYS A 83 21.70 -7.24 -3.49
CA LYS A 83 22.95 -6.77 -4.11
C LYS A 83 23.75 -5.87 -3.17
N ALA A 84 23.11 -4.91 -2.51
CA ALA A 84 23.76 -4.03 -1.53
C ALA A 84 24.29 -4.79 -0.30
N ARG A 85 23.69 -5.94 0.03
CA ARG A 85 24.17 -6.86 1.08
C ARG A 85 25.25 -7.84 0.62
N GLY A 86 25.67 -7.78 -0.66
CA GLY A 86 26.60 -8.75 -1.23
C GLY A 86 26.03 -10.18 -1.33
N LYS A 87 24.71 -10.34 -1.46
CA LYS A 87 24.04 -11.63 -1.59
C LYS A 87 23.48 -11.82 -3.00
N GLU A 88 23.73 -12.99 -3.59
CA GLU A 88 23.19 -13.42 -4.89
C GLU A 88 21.88 -14.22 -4.77
N THR A 89 21.09 -13.97 -3.71
CA THR A 89 19.85 -14.71 -3.46
C THR A 89 18.65 -14.07 -4.16
N THR A 90 17.81 -14.89 -4.78
CA THR A 90 16.50 -14.48 -5.29
C THR A 90 15.42 -14.70 -4.23
N ASN A 91 14.80 -13.61 -3.76
CA ASN A 91 13.66 -13.67 -2.86
C ASN A 91 12.37 -13.33 -3.62
N THR A 92 11.29 -14.03 -3.32
CA THR A 92 9.96 -13.70 -3.85
C THR A 92 9.38 -12.55 -3.03
N GLY A 93 9.04 -11.44 -3.69
CA GLY A 93 8.39 -10.31 -3.04
C GLY A 93 6.94 -10.62 -2.64
N SER A 94 6.52 -10.10 -1.48
CA SER A 94 5.10 -9.97 -1.13
C SER A 94 4.65 -8.54 -1.43
N GLY A 95 4.30 -8.27 -2.68
CA GLY A 95 3.92 -6.93 -3.15
C GLY A 95 2.71 -6.33 -2.43
N PRO A 96 1.58 -7.04 -2.34
CA PRO A 96 0.39 -6.56 -1.62
C PRO A 96 0.67 -6.17 -0.17
N GLU A 97 1.50 -6.95 0.53
CA GLU A 97 1.93 -6.65 1.89
C GLU A 97 2.81 -5.41 1.91
N PHE A 98 3.78 -5.31 1.00
CA PHE A 98 4.69 -4.17 0.92
C PHE A 98 3.93 -2.86 0.67
N PHE A 99 2.97 -2.86 -0.27
CA PHE A 99 2.10 -1.71 -0.52
C PHE A 99 1.06 -1.49 0.59
N GLY A 100 0.76 -2.52 1.40
CA GLY A 100 -0.15 -2.45 2.54
C GLY A 100 -1.64 -2.63 2.19
N PHE A 101 -2.01 -2.72 0.91
CA PHE A 101 -3.40 -2.92 0.51
C PHE A 101 -3.93 -4.34 0.80
N SER A 102 -3.07 -5.29 1.16
CA SER A 102 -3.51 -6.59 1.69
C SER A 102 -3.85 -6.58 3.17
N HIS A 103 -3.56 -5.50 3.90
CA HIS A 103 -3.93 -5.40 5.30
C HIS A 103 -5.46 -5.42 5.43
N PRO A 104 -6.07 -6.29 6.27
CA PRO A 104 -7.53 -6.47 6.31
C PRO A 104 -8.31 -5.16 6.47
N THR A 105 -7.86 -4.27 7.36
CA THR A 105 -8.47 -2.95 7.56
C THR A 105 -8.39 -2.08 6.31
N ILE A 106 -7.25 -2.06 5.61
CA ILE A 106 -7.08 -1.26 4.40
C ILE A 106 -7.91 -1.83 3.26
N GLN A 107 -7.93 -3.16 3.11
CA GLN A 107 -8.77 -3.85 2.15
C GLN A 107 -10.25 -3.50 2.38
N TYR A 108 -10.73 -3.57 3.63
CA TYR A 108 -12.09 -3.16 4.00
C TYR A 108 -12.36 -1.69 3.65
N LEU A 109 -11.45 -0.78 3.99
CA LEU A 109 -11.61 0.64 3.65
C LEU A 109 -11.66 0.89 2.14
N ILE A 110 -10.89 0.13 1.35
CA ILE A 110 -10.95 0.19 -0.12
C ILE A 110 -12.31 -0.34 -0.64
N GLN A 111 -12.87 -1.39 -0.04
CA GLN A 111 -14.21 -1.90 -0.38
C GLN A 111 -15.36 -0.92 -0.09
N CYS A 112 -15.13 0.04 0.81
CA CYS A 112 -16.10 1.09 1.14
C CYS A 112 -16.07 2.26 0.15
N LEU A 113 -15.14 2.27 -0.81
CA LEU A 113 -15.08 3.31 -1.84
C LEU A 113 -16.23 3.15 -2.84
N THR A 114 -16.74 4.29 -3.32
CA THR A 114 -17.73 4.34 -4.39
C THR A 114 -17.21 3.61 -5.64
N GLY A 115 -18.03 2.71 -6.19
CA GLY A 115 -17.69 1.90 -7.37
C GLY A 115 -17.09 0.53 -7.05
N ALA A 116 -16.72 0.25 -5.80
CA ALA A 116 -16.19 -1.06 -5.42
C ALA A 116 -17.19 -2.21 -5.61
N ASP A 117 -18.49 -1.92 -5.47
CA ASP A 117 -19.61 -2.82 -5.70
C ASP A 117 -19.88 -3.12 -7.19
N GLN A 118 -19.33 -2.30 -8.09
CA GLN A 118 -19.45 -2.46 -9.55
C GLN A 118 -18.27 -3.22 -10.16
N CYS A 119 -17.28 -3.61 -9.37
CA CYS A 119 -16.13 -4.40 -9.82
C CYS A 119 -16.53 -5.87 -10.00
N GLU A 120 -16.82 -6.27 -11.24
CA GLU A 120 -17.41 -7.58 -11.58
C GLU A 120 -16.63 -8.79 -11.06
N LYS A 121 -15.29 -8.74 -11.05
CA LYS A 121 -14.48 -9.86 -10.57
C LYS A 121 -14.37 -9.92 -9.06
N TYR A 122 -14.65 -8.82 -8.37
CA TYR A 122 -14.22 -8.63 -6.98
C TYR A 122 -15.13 -9.37 -5.99
N VAL A 123 -14.53 -10.23 -5.15
CA VAL A 123 -15.24 -10.94 -4.09
C VAL A 123 -15.07 -10.19 -2.78
N ARG A 124 -16.19 -9.70 -2.23
CA ARG A 124 -16.20 -8.99 -0.95
C ARG A 124 -15.76 -9.93 0.18
N SER A 125 -14.66 -9.59 0.82
CA SER A 125 -14.20 -10.23 2.06
C SER A 125 -15.03 -9.76 3.25
N ALA A 126 -15.46 -10.68 4.10
CA ALA A 126 -16.04 -10.36 5.40
C ALA A 126 -14.95 -9.81 6.32
N PHE A 127 -15.22 -8.68 6.97
CA PHE A 127 -14.30 -8.06 7.93
C PHE A 127 -14.85 -8.27 9.33
N GLU A 128 -14.12 -9.00 10.17
CA GLU A 128 -14.41 -9.15 11.59
C GLU A 128 -13.45 -8.28 12.41
N PHE A 129 -14.01 -7.41 13.25
CA PHE A 129 -13.23 -6.75 14.29
C PHE A 129 -12.93 -7.80 15.35
N SER A 130 -11.67 -8.18 15.52
CA SER A 130 -11.29 -9.06 16.63
C SER A 130 -11.52 -8.28 17.94
N PRO A 131 -12.43 -8.74 18.83
CA PRO A 131 -12.65 -8.06 20.10
C PRO A 131 -11.35 -8.08 20.91
N ILE A 132 -11.01 -6.95 21.53
CA ILE A 132 -9.81 -6.80 22.36
C ILE A 132 -9.90 -7.77 23.53
N THR A 133 -9.35 -8.97 23.35
CA THR A 133 -9.12 -9.91 24.45
C THR A 133 -7.63 -9.87 24.70
N ALA A 134 -7.26 -9.33 25.86
CA ALA A 134 -5.90 -9.06 26.26
C ALA A 134 -5.10 -10.35 26.43
N THR A 135 -4.65 -10.99 25.34
CA THR A 135 -3.58 -12.02 25.30
C THR A 135 -3.36 -12.51 23.86
N SER A 136 -2.90 -11.64 22.96
CA SER A 136 -2.19 -12.12 21.76
C SER A 136 -1.04 -11.19 21.41
N THR A 137 0.18 -11.72 21.56
CA THR A 137 1.42 -11.10 21.13
C THR A 137 1.51 -11.22 19.60
N SER A 138 0.65 -10.49 18.89
CA SER A 138 0.72 -10.35 17.44
C SER A 138 1.06 -8.90 17.13
N SER A 139 2.29 -8.67 16.64
CA SER A 139 2.88 -7.35 16.40
C SER A 139 2.20 -6.50 15.31
N ASN A 140 1.10 -6.99 14.73
CA ASN A 140 0.39 -6.37 13.61
C ASN A 140 -1.04 -5.89 13.95
N MET A 141 -1.40 -5.73 15.22
CA MET A 141 -2.71 -5.23 15.63
C MET A 141 -2.64 -3.74 16.01
N ILE A 142 -3.42 -2.89 15.35
CA ILE A 142 -3.65 -1.51 15.79
C ILE A 142 -4.53 -1.56 17.04
N ARG A 143 -3.99 -1.10 18.18
CA ARG A 143 -4.71 -1.00 19.46
C ARG A 143 -5.70 0.17 19.41
N GLU A 144 -6.88 0.06 20.02
CA GLU A 144 -7.86 1.17 20.10
C GLU A 144 -7.28 2.46 20.70
N GLY A 145 -6.35 2.35 21.65
CA GLY A 145 -5.61 3.51 22.18
C GLY A 145 -4.60 4.14 21.21
N ASN A 146 -4.32 3.49 20.08
CA ASN A 146 -3.44 3.96 18.99
C ASN A 146 -4.22 4.27 17.71
N LEU A 147 -5.55 4.18 17.70
CA LEU A 147 -6.33 4.75 16.60
C LEU A 147 -6.13 6.28 16.66
N PRO A 148 -5.71 6.94 15.56
CA PRO A 148 -5.85 8.39 15.45
C PRO A 148 -7.33 8.68 15.73
N ASN A 149 -7.58 9.56 16.69
CA ASN A 149 -8.92 9.94 17.16
C ASN A 149 -9.92 9.88 16.00
N MET A 150 -10.91 8.99 16.05
CA MET A 150 -11.84 8.76 14.94
C MET A 150 -12.66 10.03 14.59
N LYS A 151 -12.68 11.03 15.50
CA LYS A 151 -13.20 12.38 15.23
C LYS A 151 -12.34 13.21 14.27
N ALA A 152 -11.08 12.85 14.04
CA ALA A 152 -10.18 13.48 13.08
C ALA A 152 -10.42 13.01 11.63
N PHE A 153 -11.25 11.97 11.43
CA PHE A 153 -11.69 11.51 10.11
C PHE A 153 -13.07 12.06 9.70
N ASP A 154 -13.60 13.02 10.46
CA ASP A 154 -14.71 13.83 9.98
C ASP A 154 -14.24 14.65 8.77
N ARG A 155 -14.67 14.22 7.58
CA ARG A 155 -14.32 14.83 6.30
C ARG A 155 -14.74 16.30 6.20
N THR A 156 -15.56 16.80 7.12
CA THR A 156 -15.95 18.22 7.15
C THR A 156 -14.86 19.16 7.64
N ASN A 157 -13.82 18.68 8.35
CA ASN A 157 -12.79 19.53 8.97
C ASN A 157 -11.34 19.14 8.63
N LEU A 158 -11.11 18.35 7.58
CA LEU A 158 -9.75 17.97 7.16
C LEU A 158 -9.13 19.11 6.31
N GLU A 159 -8.59 20.14 6.96
CA GLU A 159 -7.71 21.09 6.27
C GLU A 159 -6.37 20.39 5.97
N LEU A 160 -6.11 20.17 4.69
CA LEU A 160 -4.81 19.67 4.25
C LEU A 160 -3.74 20.75 4.52
N PRO A 161 -2.56 20.40 5.06
CA PRO A 161 -1.50 21.36 5.26
C PRO A 161 -1.13 21.99 3.91
N ASN A 162 -1.16 23.33 3.87
CA ASN A 162 -0.77 24.11 2.70
C ASN A 162 0.75 24.03 2.55
N ILE A 163 1.22 23.07 1.75
CA ILE A 163 2.63 22.98 1.40
C ILE A 163 2.87 24.07 0.35
N GLN A 164 3.43 25.20 0.79
CA GLN A 164 3.91 26.23 -0.12
C GLN A 164 4.98 25.61 -1.01
N SER A 165 4.70 25.61 -2.31
CA SER A 165 5.63 25.28 -3.38
C SER A 165 6.88 26.15 -3.28
N ILE A 166 8.05 25.51 -3.22
CA ILE A 166 9.34 26.11 -3.53
C ILE A 166 9.50 26.14 -5.04
#